data_AF-A0A7X1B8M0-F1
#
_entry.id   AF-A0A7X1B8M0-F1
#
_cell.length_a   1.000
_cell.length_b   1.000
_cell.length_c   1.000
_cell.angle_alpha   90.00
_cell.angle_beta   90.00
_cell.angle_gamma   90.00
#
_symmetry.space_group_name_H-M   'P 1'
#
loop_
_entity.id
_entity.type
_entity.pdbx_description
1 polymer ?
#
loop_
_entity_poly.entity_id
_entity_poly.type
_entity_poly.pdbx_seq_one_letter_code
_entity_poly.pdbx_strand_id
1 'polypeptide(L)'
;MGQFEKASISSIVEDATFDFTMGDAEIGIAKLQAALQEQPEAFEAWHALCEIFYSEKRYDEALEAAEKAHALKPDDLFVNTSLSRIWLEKGSKEKAEHFGAQARMASWKDQLQNPDSASSQSDLA
;
A
#
# COMPACT_ATOMS: atom_id res chain seq x y z
N MET A 1 -25.70 -6.06 -27.13
CA MET A 1 -24.47 -6.69 -26.62
C MET A 1 -23.91 -5.75 -25.57
N GLY A 2 -24.20 -6.02 -24.30
CA GLY A 2 -23.73 -5.17 -23.20
C GLY A 2 -22.22 -5.27 -23.13
N GLN A 3 -21.54 -4.13 -23.21
CA GLN A 3 -20.13 -4.06 -22.86
C GLN A 3 -20.08 -4.38 -21.37
N PHE A 4 -19.57 -5.56 -21.00
CA PHE A 4 -19.17 -5.82 -19.63
C PHE A 4 -18.07 -4.81 -19.34
N GLU A 5 -18.40 -3.74 -18.63
CA GLU A 5 -17.43 -2.77 -18.16
C GLU A 5 -16.49 -3.53 -17.23
N LYS A 6 -15.27 -3.79 -17.70
CA LYS A 6 -14.23 -4.47 -16.91
C LYS A 6 -14.05 -3.61 -15.65
N ALA A 7 -14.22 -4.21 -14.47
CA ALA A 7 -14.13 -3.47 -13.23
C ALA A 7 -12.81 -2.69 -13.16
N SER A 8 -12.90 -1.41 -12.78
CA SER A 8 -11.71 -0.57 -12.61
C SER A 8 -10.86 -1.10 -11.45
N ILE A 9 -9.56 -0.83 -11.47
CA ILE A 9 -8.67 -1.21 -10.36
C ILE A 9 -9.18 -0.64 -9.03
N SER A 10 -9.68 0.60 -9.01
CA SER A 10 -10.26 1.21 -7.81
C SER A 10 -11.43 0.38 -7.26
N SER A 11 -12.37 0.00 -8.13
CA SER A 11 -13.52 -0.81 -7.71
C SER A 11 -13.11 -2.18 -7.20
N ILE A 12 -12.11 -2.82 -7.82
CA ILE A 12 -11.60 -4.12 -7.36
C ILE A 12 -10.89 -3.98 -6.00
N VAL A 13 -10.12 -2.91 -5.81
CA VAL A 13 -9.44 -2.61 -4.54
C VAL A 13 -10.45 -2.37 -3.42
N GLU A 14 -11.51 -1.59 -3.68
CA GLU A 14 -12.59 -1.34 -2.74
C GLU A 14 -13.31 -2.63 -2.33
N ASP A 15 -13.68 -3.47 -3.32
CA ASP A 15 -14.35 -4.75 -3.11
C ASP A 15 -13.46 -5.75 -2.35
N ALA A 16 -12.17 -5.85 -2.71
CA ALA A 16 -11.22 -6.69 -2.00
C ALA A 16 -10.96 -6.24 -0.55
N THR A 17 -10.90 -4.92 -0.33
CA THR A 17 -10.77 -4.35 1.02
C THR A 17 -12.02 -4.63 1.84
N PHE A 18 -13.21 -4.54 1.23
CA PHE A 18 -14.46 -4.89 1.88
C PHE A 18 -14.48 -6.36 2.32
N ASP A 19 -14.16 -7.31 1.44
CA ASP A 19 -14.06 -8.73 1.81
C ASP A 19 -13.10 -8.95 2.99
N PHE A 20 -11.92 -8.32 2.95
CA PHE A 20 -10.96 -8.39 4.04
C PHE A 20 -11.55 -7.90 5.36
N THR A 21 -12.23 -6.74 5.37
CA THR A 21 -12.88 -6.23 6.59
C THR A 21 -14.01 -7.12 7.11
N MET A 22 -14.62 -7.92 6.24
CA MET A 22 -15.64 -8.91 6.60
C MET A 22 -15.05 -10.24 7.12
N GLY A 23 -13.72 -10.36 7.15
CA GLY A 23 -13.00 -11.57 7.57
C GLY A 23 -12.66 -12.53 6.44
N ASP A 24 -13.00 -12.18 5.20
CA ASP A 24 -12.79 -12.99 4.00
C ASP A 24 -11.49 -12.59 3.27
N ALA A 25 -10.38 -12.53 4.02
CA ALA A 25 -9.09 -12.05 3.52
C ALA A 25 -8.62 -12.74 2.23
N GLU A 26 -8.76 -14.06 2.14
CA GLU A 26 -8.37 -14.83 0.95
C GLU A 26 -9.18 -14.48 -0.29
N ILE A 27 -10.45 -14.09 -0.14
CA ILE A 27 -11.29 -13.64 -1.26
C ILE A 27 -10.76 -12.32 -1.80
N GLY A 28 -10.48 -11.36 -0.90
CA GLY A 28 -9.90 -10.07 -1.29
C GLY A 28 -8.54 -10.22 -1.97
N ILE A 29 -7.66 -11.08 -1.43
CA ILE A 29 -6.36 -11.40 -2.03
C ILE A 29 -6.53 -11.97 -3.45
N ALA A 30 -7.43 -12.94 -3.63
CA ALA A 30 -7.67 -13.56 -4.93
C ALA A 30 -8.18 -12.55 -5.98
N LYS A 31 -9.08 -11.63 -5.59
CA LYS A 31 -9.57 -10.54 -6.46
C LYS A 31 -8.42 -9.63 -6.92
N LEU A 32 -7.56 -9.22 -5.99
CA LEU A 32 -6.41 -8.36 -6.30
C LEU A 32 -5.37 -9.07 -7.17
N GLN A 33 -5.05 -10.33 -6.88
CA GLN A 33 -4.12 -11.12 -7.69
C GLN A 33 -4.63 -11.30 -9.12
N ALA A 34 -5.92 -11.57 -9.31
CA ALA A 34 -6.53 -11.66 -10.63
C ALA A 34 -6.46 -10.33 -11.39
N ALA A 35 -6.71 -9.20 -10.71
CA ALA A 35 -6.57 -7.89 -11.31
C ALA A 35 -5.13 -7.60 -11.76
N LEU A 36 -4.15 -8.01 -10.96
CA LEU A 36 -2.72 -7.81 -11.23
C LEU A 36 -2.18 -8.70 -12.36
N GLN A 37 -2.80 -9.83 -12.66
CA GLN A 37 -2.48 -10.58 -13.89
C GLN A 37 -2.80 -9.76 -15.15
N GLU A 38 -3.85 -8.96 -15.10
CA GLU A 38 -4.31 -8.14 -16.23
C GLU A 38 -3.64 -6.77 -16.26
N GLN A 39 -3.33 -6.21 -15.09
CA GLN A 39 -2.79 -4.86 -14.91
C GLN A 39 -1.64 -4.90 -13.88
N PRO A 40 -0.45 -5.41 -14.27
CA PRO A 40 0.66 -5.59 -13.34
C PRO A 40 1.28 -4.28 -12.84
N GLU A 41 0.95 -3.14 -13.45
CA GLU A 41 1.41 -1.80 -13.05
C GLU A 41 0.37 -1.05 -12.19
N ALA A 42 -0.65 -1.74 -11.70
CA ALA A 42 -1.67 -1.18 -10.82
C ALA A 42 -1.12 -1.00 -9.39
N PHE A 43 -0.59 0.20 -9.12
CA PHE A 43 -0.02 0.56 -7.81
C PHE A 43 -1.00 0.32 -6.66
N GLU A 44 -2.25 0.74 -6.81
CA GLU A 44 -3.26 0.67 -5.76
C GLU A 44 -3.57 -0.79 -5.38
N ALA A 45 -3.53 -1.71 -6.35
CA ALA A 45 -3.75 -3.14 -6.11
C ALA A 45 -2.56 -3.79 -5.38
N TRP A 46 -1.32 -3.46 -5.75
CA TRP A 46 -0.14 -3.92 -5.02
C TRP A 46 -0.09 -3.40 -3.59
N HIS A 47 -0.42 -2.12 -3.39
CA HIS A 47 -0.49 -1.53 -2.06
C HIS A 47 -1.59 -2.17 -1.20
N ALA A 48 -2.76 -2.44 -1.77
CA ALA A 48 -3.84 -3.15 -1.06
C ALA A 48 -3.43 -4.57 -0.66
N LEU A 49 -2.78 -5.33 -1.56
CA LEU A 49 -2.24 -6.66 -1.21
C LEU A 49 -1.25 -6.59 -0.07
N CYS A 50 -0.33 -5.61 -0.09
CA CYS A 50 0.63 -5.39 0.98
C CYS A 50 -0.07 -5.21 2.34
N GLU A 51 -1.06 -4.31 2.44
CA GLU A 51 -1.75 -4.05 3.71
C GLU A 51 -2.57 -5.23 4.21
N ILE A 52 -3.21 -5.98 3.31
CA ILE A 52 -3.94 -7.21 3.68
C ILE A 52 -2.97 -8.26 4.19
N PHE A 53 -1.89 -8.57 3.45
CA PHE A 53 -0.90 -9.55 3.89
C PHE A 53 -0.22 -9.15 5.20
N TYR A 54 0.11 -7.87 5.38
CA TYR A 54 0.68 -7.38 6.62
C TYR A 54 -0.28 -7.60 7.80
N SER A 55 -1.57 -7.31 7.61
CA SER A 55 -2.60 -7.49 8.64
C SER A 55 -2.79 -8.95 9.03
N GLU A 56 -2.69 -9.86 8.05
CA GLU A 56 -2.68 -11.31 8.24
C GLU A 56 -1.34 -11.86 8.77
N LYS A 57 -0.37 -10.99 9.07
CA LYS A 57 1.00 -11.33 9.51
C LYS A 57 1.78 -12.19 8.51
N ARG A 58 1.38 -12.17 7.23
CA ARG A 58 2.04 -12.83 6.10
C ARG A 58 3.16 -11.92 5.57
N TYR A 59 4.17 -11.68 6.42
CA TYR A 59 5.16 -10.63 6.19
C TYR A 59 6.05 -10.83 4.96
N ASP A 60 6.27 -12.07 4.51
CA ASP A 60 7.01 -12.35 3.28
C ASP A 60 6.20 -11.91 2.05
N GLU A 61 4.92 -12.24 1.98
CA GLU A 61 4.04 -11.85 0.88
C GLU A 61 3.72 -10.36 0.91
N ALA A 62 3.59 -9.78 2.10
CA ALA A 62 3.48 -8.34 2.28
C ALA A 62 4.72 -7.62 1.72
N LEU A 63 5.92 -8.16 1.98
CA LEU A 63 7.17 -7.60 1.45
C LEU A 63 7.19 -7.64 -0.07
N GLU A 64 6.86 -8.78 -0.69
CA GLU A 64 6.82 -8.91 -2.15
C GLU A 64 5.85 -7.89 -2.78
N ALA A 65 4.64 -7.76 -2.23
CA ALA A 65 3.66 -6.80 -2.71
C ALA A 65 4.12 -5.35 -2.52
N ALA A 66 4.74 -5.03 -1.39
CA ALA A 66 5.28 -3.71 -1.10
C ALA A 66 6.45 -3.35 -2.03
N GLU A 67 7.34 -4.30 -2.34
CA GLU A 67 8.44 -4.11 -3.29
C GLU A 67 7.93 -3.86 -4.71
N LYS A 68 6.85 -4.53 -5.14
CA LYS A 68 6.17 -4.25 -6.41
C LYS A 68 5.57 -2.85 -6.44
N ALA A 69 4.85 -2.45 -5.38
CA ALA A 69 4.30 -1.10 -5.28
C ALA A 69 5.41 -0.03 -5.28
N HIS A 70 6.51 -0.28 -4.58
CA HIS A 70 7.66 0.63 -4.48
C HIS A 70 8.37 0.79 -5.81
N ALA A 71 8.50 -0.28 -6.60
CA ALA A 71 9.06 -0.20 -7.94
C ALA A 71 8.26 0.73 -8.88
N LEU A 72 6.94 0.85 -8.66
CA LEU A 72 6.06 1.73 -9.42
C LEU A 72 6.11 3.18 -8.92
N LYS A 73 6.11 3.39 -7.60
CA LYS A 73 6.19 4.72 -6.97
C LYS A 73 7.20 4.72 -5.80
N PRO A 74 8.51 4.91 -6.09
CA PRO A 74 9.55 4.82 -5.07
C PRO A 74 9.47 5.90 -3.99
N ASP A 75 8.96 7.08 -4.37
CA ASP A 75 8.80 8.25 -3.51
C ASP A 75 7.45 8.24 -2.75
N ASP A 76 6.65 7.19 -2.86
CA ASP A 76 5.33 7.14 -2.21
C ASP A 76 5.46 6.99 -0.69
N LEU A 77 4.75 7.85 0.04
CA LEU A 77 4.77 7.88 1.51
C LEU A 77 4.26 6.57 2.11
N PHE A 78 3.17 6.03 1.57
CA PHE A 78 2.48 4.89 2.15
C PHE A 78 3.30 3.62 1.98
N VAL A 79 3.80 3.35 0.77
CA VAL A 79 4.62 2.15 0.53
C VAL A 79 5.93 2.16 1.33
N ASN A 80 6.59 3.31 1.44
CA ASN A 80 7.80 3.42 2.28
C ASN A 80 7.47 3.19 3.78
N THR A 81 6.29 3.60 4.23
CA THR A 81 5.81 3.30 5.58
C THR A 81 5.53 1.81 5.76
N SER A 82 4.88 1.16 4.79
CA SER A 82 4.60 -0.27 4.83
C SER A 82 5.88 -1.11 4.80
N LEU A 83 6.85 -0.79 3.93
CA LEU A 83 8.17 -1.44 3.92
C LEU A 83 8.89 -1.27 5.26
N SER A 84 8.86 -0.08 5.86
CA SER A 84 9.42 0.15 7.20
C SER A 84 8.80 -0.78 8.23
N ARG A 85 7.45 -0.88 8.27
CA ARG A 85 6.72 -1.74 9.20
C ARG A 85 7.06 -3.22 8.99
N ILE A 86 7.03 -3.68 7.75
CA ILE A 86 7.34 -5.07 7.38
C ILE A 86 8.75 -5.44 7.83
N TRP A 87 9.75 -4.59 7.61
CA TRP A 87 11.12 -4.88 8.03
C TRP A 87 11.32 -4.89 9.54
N LEU A 88 10.52 -4.15 10.32
CA LEU A 88 10.50 -4.27 11.78
C LEU A 88 9.98 -5.64 12.21
N GLU A 89 8.86 -6.10 11.64
CA GLU A 89 8.30 -7.42 11.95
C GLU A 89 9.25 -8.56 11.57
N LYS A 90 10.02 -8.37 10.48
CA LYS A 90 11.07 -9.30 10.05
C LYS A 90 12.38 -9.18 10.85
N GLY A 91 12.48 -8.26 11.81
CA GLY A 91 13.63 -8.09 12.70
C GLY A 91 14.82 -7.31 12.10
N SER A 92 14.68 -6.74 10.91
CA SER A 92 15.76 -5.99 10.24
C SER A 92 15.61 -4.48 10.47
N LYS A 93 16.08 -4.02 11.63
CA LYS A 93 16.00 -2.60 12.03
C LYS A 93 16.65 -1.64 11.04
N GLU A 94 17.79 -2.02 10.45
CA GLU A 94 18.50 -1.20 9.46
C GLU A 94 17.62 -0.87 8.24
N LYS A 95 17.00 -1.90 7.65
CA LYS A 95 16.08 -1.72 6.52
C LYS A 95 14.82 -0.95 6.90
N ALA A 96 14.30 -1.19 8.10
CA ALA A 96 13.17 -0.41 8.60
C ALA A 96 13.50 1.09 8.70
N GLU A 97 14.65 1.43 9.28
CA GLU A 97 15.10 2.82 9.39
C GLU A 97 15.33 3.47 8.01
N HIS A 98 15.85 2.71 7.04
CA HIS A 98 16.02 3.16 5.66
C HIS A 98 14.69 3.59 5.02
N PHE A 99 13.70 2.70 4.97
CA PHE A 99 12.39 3.01 4.37
C PHE A 99 11.61 4.04 5.19
N GLY A 100 11.73 4.01 6.53
CA GLY A 100 11.15 5.04 7.38
C GLY A 100 11.75 6.43 7.14
N ALA A 101 13.03 6.54 6.79
CA ALA A 101 13.64 7.80 6.38
C ALA A 101 13.08 8.29 5.04
N GLN A 102 12.91 7.40 4.06
CA GLN A 102 12.30 7.74 2.77
C GLN A 102 10.85 8.24 2.94
N ALA A 103 10.05 7.59 3.79
CA ALA A 103 8.71 8.04 4.14
C ALA A 103 8.70 9.47 4.72
N ARG A 104 9.58 9.77 5.68
CA ARG A 104 9.70 11.13 6.24
C ARG A 104 10.10 12.16 5.19
N MET A 105 11.03 11.81 4.30
CA MET A 105 11.44 12.70 3.21
C MET A 105 10.29 12.96 2.23
N ALA A 106 9.52 11.94 1.87
CA ALA A 106 8.34 12.07 1.02
C ALA A 106 7.27 12.97 1.65
N SER A 107 6.99 12.78 2.94
CA SER A 107 6.05 13.62 3.70
C SER A 107 6.50 15.09 3.73
N TRP A 108 7.78 15.37 3.98
CA TRP A 108 8.29 16.73 3.98
C TRP A 108 8.20 17.39 2.59
N LYS A 109 8.50 16.63 1.53
CA LYS A 109 8.37 17.10 0.14
C LYS A 109 6.92 17.46 -0.20
N ASP A 110 5.95 16.65 0.22
CA ASP A 110 4.53 16.95 0.02
C ASP A 110 4.11 18.25 0.73
N GLN A 111 4.52 18.46 1.99
CA GLN A 111 4.23 19.69 2.73
C GLN A 111 4.80 20.95 2.06
N LEU A 112 5.99 20.86 1.47
CA LEU A 112 6.59 21.98 0.74
C LEU A 112 5.83 22.32 -0.55
N GLN A 113 5.25 21.31 -1.20
CA GLN A 113 4.44 21.50 -2.40
C GLN A 113 3.01 21.93 -2.07
N ASN A 114 2.50 21.51 -0.91
CA ASN A 114 1.12 21.71 -0.44
C ASN A 114 1.13 22.29 1.00
N PRO A 115 1.50 23.57 1.20
CA PRO A 115 1.69 24.15 2.53
C PRO A 115 0.42 24.18 3.42
N ASP A 116 -0.78 24.09 2.83
CA ASP A 116 -2.04 24.02 3.57
C ASP A 116 -2.27 22.66 4.27
N SER A 117 -1.55 21.59 3.89
CA SER A 117 -1.68 20.27 4.54
C SER A 117 -0.95 20.17 5.88
N ALA A 118 0.04 21.05 6.13
CA ALA A 118 0.88 21.05 7.33
C ALA A 118 0.25 21.74 8.55
N SER A 119 -0.75 22.60 8.34
CA SER A 119 -1.37 23.44 9.37
C SER A 119 -2.33 22.69 10.31
N SER A 120 -2.63 21.41 10.06
CA SER A 120 -3.57 20.63 10.89
C SER A 120 -2.88 19.84 12.03
N GLN A 121 -1.55 19.88 12.16
CA GLN A 121 -0.82 19.16 13.22
C GLN A 121 -0.16 20.06 14.28
N SER A 122 -0.18 21.39 14.11
CA SER A 122 0.48 22.33 15.04
C SER A 122 -0.42 22.88 16.15
N ASP A 123 -1.73 22.61 16.13
CA ASP A 123 -2.70 23.30 17.00
C ASP A 123 -3.19 22.44 18.19
N LEU A 124 -2.53 21.31 18.46
CA LEU A 124 -2.76 20.48 19.65
C LEU A 124 -1.51 20.47 20.55
N ALA A 125 -1.22 21.62 21.16
CA ALA A 125 -0.27 21.76 22.26
C ALA A 125 -0.91 22.53 23.42
#